data_AF-A0A410WX54-F1
#
_entry.id   AF-A0A410WX54-F1
#
_cell.length_a   1.000
_cell.length_b   1.000
_cell.length_c   1.000
_cell.angle_alpha   90.00
_cell.angle_beta   90.00
_cell.angle_gamma   90.00
#
_symmetry.space_group_name_H-M   'P 1'
#
loop_
_entity.id
_entity.type
_entity.pdbx_description
1 polymer ?
#
loop_
_entity_poly.entity_id
_entity_poly.type
_entity_poly.pdbx_seq_one_letter_code
_entity_poly.pdbx_strand_id
1 'polypeptide(L)'
;MIKRRFLEYEYFKNLLVKQNDGLTEEEAVKVLNEKDLIWGDLTFTFKQQGNGWRTDIYCNNSDTYITPRELNPVEEKWFLDQVTELSMQKYLALQTA
;
A
#
# COMPACT_ATOMS: atom_id res chain seq x y z
N MET A 1 -11.49 11.37 -7.31
CA MET A 1 -10.23 10.64 -7.57
C MET A 1 -9.47 10.55 -6.26
N ILE A 2 -8.96 9.37 -5.91
CA ILE A 2 -8.30 9.11 -4.62
C ILE A 2 -6.87 8.68 -4.90
N LYS A 3 -5.89 9.28 -4.22
CA LYS A 3 -4.47 8.89 -4.32
C LYS A 3 -3.99 8.36 -2.98
N ARG A 4 -3.28 7.24 -2.98
CA ARG A 4 -2.65 6.65 -1.78
C ARG A 4 -1.23 6.21 -2.13
N ARG A 5 -0.26 6.51 -1.26
CA ARG A 5 1.14 6.10 -1.42
C ARG A 5 1.44 4.93 -0.50
N PHE A 6 2.07 3.90 -1.05
CA PHE A 6 2.60 2.76 -0.32
C PHE A 6 4.11 2.90 -0.26
N LEU A 7 4.64 2.96 0.96
CA LEU A 7 6.07 2.91 1.25
C LEU A 7 6.32 1.57 1.94
N GLU A 8 6.92 0.63 1.22
CA GLU A 8 7.16 -0.72 1.70
C GLU A 8 8.03 -0.74 2.97
N TYR A 9 9.03 0.15 3.02
CA TYR A 9 9.86 0.37 4.20
C TYR A 9 9.02 0.69 5.45
N GLU A 10 8.10 1.66 5.33
CA GLU A 10 7.23 2.08 6.43
C GLU A 10 6.24 0.97 6.81
N TYR A 11 5.75 0.21 5.82
CA TYR A 11 4.89 -0.94 6.06
C TYR A 11 5.60 -1.99 6.95
N PHE A 12 6.82 -2.39 6.61
CA PHE A 12 7.57 -3.37 7.39
C PHE A 12 8.02 -2.83 8.74
N LYS A 13 8.41 -1.56 8.83
CA LYS A 13 8.75 -0.92 10.12
C LYS A 13 7.58 -1.01 11.09
N ASN A 14 6.38 -0.61 10.65
CA ASN A 14 5.18 -0.66 11.47
C ASN A 14 4.78 -2.11 11.82
N LEU A 15 5.00 -3.05 10.91
CA LEU A 15 4.74 -4.46 11.16
C LEU A 15 5.68 -5.04 12.24
N LEU A 16 6.98 -4.74 12.16
CA LEU A 16 7.98 -5.19 13.13
C LEU A 16 7.67 -4.68 14.53
N VAL A 17 7.40 -3.38 14.66
CA VAL A 17 7.05 -2.76 15.95
C VAL A 17 5.76 -3.37 16.52
N LYS A 18 4.75 -3.62 15.67
CA LYS A 18 3.47 -4.19 16.12
C LYS A 18 3.57 -5.66 16.55
N GLN A 19 4.47 -6.44 15.95
CA GLN A 19 4.61 -7.88 16.22
C GLN A 19 5.57 -8.19 17.36
N ASN A 20 6.43 -7.25 17.76
CA ASN A 20 7.47 -7.46 18.76
C ASN A 20 7.29 -6.48 19.91
N ASP A 21 6.62 -6.94 20.98
CA ASP A 21 6.46 -6.16 22.20
C ASP A 21 7.82 -5.77 22.79
N GLY A 22 8.04 -4.46 22.91
CA GLY A 22 9.28 -3.88 23.44
C GLY A 22 10.34 -3.54 22.40
N LEU A 23 10.13 -3.87 21.12
CA LEU A 23 10.99 -3.38 20.04
C LEU A 23 10.70 -1.90 19.76
N THR A 24 11.73 -1.07 19.85
CA THR A 24 11.64 0.36 19.52
C THR A 24 11.65 0.61 18.02
N GLU A 25 11.16 1.78 17.58
CA GLU A 25 11.27 2.18 16.17
C GLU A 25 12.72 2.24 15.69
N GLU A 26 13.65 2.67 16.55
CA GLU A 26 15.08 2.77 16.23
C GLU A 26 15.70 1.40 15.94
N GLU A 27 15.31 0.37 16.71
CA GLU A 27 15.74 -1.00 16.49
C GLU A 27 15.14 -1.58 15.22
N ALA A 28 13.86 -1.31 14.94
CA ALA A 28 13.22 -1.70 13.67
C ALA A 28 13.96 -1.11 12.47
N VAL A 29 14.32 0.18 12.53
CA VAL A 29 15.08 0.87 11.49
C VAL A 29 16.45 0.23 11.27
N LYS A 30 17.17 -0.14 12.34
CA LYS A 30 18.46 -0.85 12.22
C LYS A 30 18.31 -2.18 11.49
N VAL A 31 17.34 -3.01 11.92
CA VAL A 31 17.06 -4.32 11.29
C VAL A 31 16.72 -4.18 9.81
N LEU A 32 15.96 -3.16 9.43
CA LEU A 32 15.60 -2.92 8.04
C LEU A 32 16.78 -2.38 7.22
N ASN A 33 17.59 -1.49 7.78
CA ASN A 33 18.77 -0.95 7.10
C ASN A 33 19.88 -1.99 6.89
N GLU A 34 19.93 -3.05 7.71
CA GLU A 34 20.81 -4.20 7.49
C GLU A 34 20.40 -5.05 6.27
N LYS A 35 19.18 -4.86 5.74
CA LYS A 35 18.74 -5.50 4.51
C LYS A 35 19.21 -4.66 3.32
N ASP A 36 20.04 -5.26 2.46
CA ASP A 36 20.43 -4.67 1.18
C ASP A 36 19.30 -4.86 0.14
N LEU A 37 18.19 -4.15 0.35
CA LEU A 37 16.98 -4.21 -0.46
C LEU A 37 16.57 -2.82 -0.93
N ILE A 38 16.04 -2.75 -2.15
CA ILE A 38 15.33 -1.56 -2.62
C ILE A 38 13.87 -1.70 -2.21
N TRP A 39 13.46 -0.90 -1.23
CA TRP A 39 12.08 -0.88 -0.75
C TRP A 39 11.16 -0.23 -1.78
N GLY A 40 10.03 -0.87 -2.06
CA GLY A 40 9.01 -0.38 -2.97
C GLY A 40 8.39 0.94 -2.51
N ASP A 41 8.27 1.88 -3.44
CA ASP A 41 7.61 3.17 -3.27
C ASP A 41 6.61 3.37 -4.42
N LEU A 42 5.34 3.14 -4.13
CA LEU A 42 4.28 3.10 -5.14
C LEU A 42 3.21 4.16 -4.85
N THR A 43 2.76 4.85 -5.89
CA THR A 43 1.60 5.74 -5.83
C THR A 43 0.43 5.11 -6.58
N PHE A 44 -0.64 4.80 -5.85
CA PHE A 44 -1.88 4.26 -6.40
C PHE A 44 -2.89 5.39 -6.59
N THR A 45 -3.44 5.50 -7.81
CA THR A 45 -4.52 6.43 -8.14
C THR A 45 -5.79 5.67 -8.47
N PHE A 46 -6.78 5.73 -7.56
CA PHE A 46 -8.06 5.09 -7.70
C PHE A 46 -9.09 6.06 -8.30
N LYS A 47 -9.72 5.63 -9.39
CA LYS A 47 -10.79 6.34 -10.09
C LYS A 47 -12.02 5.42 -10.13
N GLN A 48 -13.16 5.93 -9.72
CA GLN A 48 -14.40 5.16 -9.80
C GLN A 48 -14.76 4.92 -11.27
N GLN A 49 -15.09 3.68 -11.62
CA GLN A 49 -15.55 3.32 -12.96
C GLN A 49 -16.70 2.31 -12.83
N GLY A 50 -17.92 2.78 -13.09
CA GLY A 50 -19.14 2.00 -12.88
C GLY A 50 -19.25 1.50 -11.44
N ASN A 51 -19.38 0.19 -11.28
CA ASN A 51 -19.48 -0.46 -9.97
C ASN A 51 -18.13 -0.68 -9.29
N GLY A 52 -17.01 -0.60 -10.01
CA GLY A 52 -15.67 -0.87 -9.50
C GLY A 52 -14.73 0.34 -9.50
N TRP A 53 -13.44 0.02 -9.46
CA TRP A 53 -12.33 0.97 -9.42
C TRP A 53 -11.37 0.69 -10.57
N ARG A 54 -11.04 1.73 -11.34
CA ARG A 54 -9.87 1.75 -12.21
C ARG A 54 -8.70 2.29 -11.40
N THR A 55 -7.58 1.58 -11.44
CA THR A 55 -6.38 1.94 -10.69
C THR A 55 -5.21 2.13 -11.64
N ASP A 56 -4.57 3.31 -11.55
CA ASP A 56 -3.26 3.55 -12.16
C ASP A 56 -2.20 3.41 -11.04
N ILE A 57 -1.12 2.68 -11.29
CA ILE A 57 -0.05 2.43 -10.32
C ILE A 57 1.25 3.03 -10.87
N TYR A 58 1.86 3.92 -10.10
CA TYR A 58 3.12 4.57 -10.45
C TYR A 58 4.23 4.11 -9.50
N CYS A 59 5.28 3.51 -10.04
CA CYS A 59 6.48 3.17 -9.29
C CYS A 59 7.38 4.41 -9.20
N ASN A 60 7.49 4.97 -8.01
CA ASN A 60 8.30 6.16 -7.76
C ASN A 60 9.81 5.84 -7.81
N ASN A 61 10.23 4.60 -7.53
CA ASN A 61 11.64 4.20 -7.62
C ASN A 61 12.18 4.24 -9.05
N SER A 62 11.37 3.82 -10.02
CA SER A 62 11.76 3.68 -11.43
C SER A 62 11.09 4.68 -12.36
N ASP A 63 10.33 5.63 -11.81
CA ASP A 63 9.65 6.72 -12.53
C ASP A 63 8.77 6.21 -13.69
N THR A 64 8.01 5.13 -13.46
CA THR A 64 7.20 4.49 -14.50
C THR A 64 5.83 4.03 -13.99
N TYR A 65 4.88 3.90 -14.90
CA TYR A 65 3.63 3.20 -14.63
C TYR A 65 3.82 1.69 -14.73
N ILE A 66 3.22 0.97 -13.79
CA ILE A 66 3.20 -0.49 -13.75
C ILE A 66 1.76 -1.01 -13.65
N THR A 67 1.61 -2.31 -13.86
CA THR A 67 0.34 -3.03 -13.75
C THR A 67 0.27 -3.84 -12.46
N PRO A 68 -0.93 -4.23 -11.99
CA PRO A 68 -1.07 -5.07 -10.79
C PRO A 68 -0.29 -6.39 -10.83
N ARG A 69 0.05 -6.90 -12.02
CA ARG A 69 0.83 -8.14 -12.19
C ARG A 69 2.30 -8.00 -11.84
N GLU A 70 2.79 -6.76 -11.78
CA GLU A 70 4.18 -6.44 -11.45
C GLU A 70 4.37 -6.17 -9.96
N LEU A 71 3.27 -6.13 -9.19
CA LEU A 71 3.32 -5.98 -7.75
C LEU A 71 3.93 -7.23 -7.11
N ASN A 72 4.75 -7.01 -6.09
CA ASN A 72 5.16 -8.07 -5.20
C ASN A 72 3.97 -8.48 -4.28
N PRO A 73 4.04 -9.64 -3.60
CA PRO A 73 2.91 -10.12 -2.79
C PRO A 73 2.45 -9.17 -1.67
N VAL A 74 3.35 -8.36 -1.11
CA VAL A 74 3.04 -7.41 -0.04
C VAL A 74 2.31 -6.20 -0.61
N GLU A 75 2.81 -5.66 -1.72
CA GLU A 75 2.17 -4.57 -2.45
C GLU A 75 0.79 -4.96 -2.97
N GLU A 76 0.66 -6.17 -3.52
CA GLU A 76 -0.62 -6.73 -4.00
C GLU A 76 -1.62 -6.84 -2.84
N LYS A 77 -1.19 -7.40 -1.71
CA LYS A 77 -2.05 -7.49 -0.52
C LYS A 77 -2.51 -6.12 -0.07
N TRP A 78 -1.58 -5.16 0.06
CA TRP A 78 -1.92 -3.80 0.47
C TRP A 78 -2.91 -3.15 -0.50
N PHE A 79 -2.68 -3.30 -1.81
CA PHE A 79 -3.58 -2.80 -2.86
C PHE A 79 -5.00 -3.37 -2.73
N LEU A 80 -5.14 -4.68 -2.54
CA LEU A 80 -6.43 -5.34 -2.35
C LEU A 80 -7.15 -4.86 -1.07
N ASP A 81 -6.40 -4.64 0.02
CA ASP A 81 -6.94 -4.07 1.25
C ASP A 81 -7.51 -2.65 0.98
N GLN A 82 -6.81 -1.82 0.19
CA GLN A 82 -7.33 -0.48 -0.18
C GLN A 82 -8.60 -0.55 -1.04
N VAL A 83 -8.62 -1.43 -2.06
CA VAL A 83 -9.80 -1.60 -2.93
C VAL A 83 -11.01 -2.07 -2.12
N THR A 84 -10.80 -2.98 -1.18
CA THR A 84 -11.84 -3.48 -0.29
C THR A 84 -12.41 -2.37 0.59
N GLU A 85 -11.55 -1.60 1.25
CA GLU A 85 -11.95 -0.47 2.10
C GLU A 85 -12.78 0.55 1.30
N LEU A 86 -12.28 0.96 0.13
CA LEU A 86 -12.97 1.93 -0.73
C LEU A 86 -14.32 1.41 -1.22
N SER A 87 -14.41 0.12 -1.54
CA SER A 87 -15.66 -0.52 -1.96
C SER A 87 -16.68 -0.58 -0.83
N MET A 88 -16.23 -0.86 0.40
CA MET A 88 -17.09 -0.85 1.58
C MET A 88 -17.60 0.56 1.93
N GLN A 89 -16.74 1.58 1.84
CA GLN A 89 -17.16 2.98 2.01
C GLN A 89 -18.26 3.36 1.01
N LYS A 90 -18.09 2.98 -0.26
CA LYS A 90 -19.10 3.19 -1.30
C LYS A 90 -20.41 2.46 -0.97
N TYR A 91 -20.32 1.20 -0.53
CA TYR A 91 -21.50 0.42 -0.14
C TYR A 91 -22.28 1.09 1.00
N LEU A 92 -21.60 1.49 2.07
CA LEU A 92 -22.24 2.16 3.21
C LEU A 92 -22.89 3.49 2.80
N ALA A 93 -22.23 4.28 1.96
CA ALA A 93 -22.79 5.52 1.44
C ALA A 93 -24.10 5.31 0.65
N LEU A 94 -24.22 4.19 -0.07
CA LEU A 94 -25.44 3.82 -0.79
C LEU A 94 -26.58 3.36 0.14
N GLN A 95 -26.28 2.88 1.35
CA GLN A 95 -27.31 2.50 2.32
C GLN A 95 -27.91 3.71 3.05
N THR A 96 -27.19 4.82 3.09
CA THR A 96 -27.60 6.05 3.77
C THR A 96 -28.19 7.11 2.84
N ALA A 97 -28.23 6.85 1.54
CA ALA A 97 -28.76 7.72 0.50
C ALA A 97 -30.17 7.30 0.08
#